data_AF-A0A1P8WJG3-F1
#
_entry.id   AF-A0A1P8WJG3-F1
#
_cell.length_a   1.000
_cell.length_b   1.000
_cell.length_c   1.000
_cell.angle_alpha   90.00
_cell.angle_beta   90.00
_cell.angle_gamma   90.00
#
_symmetry.space_group_name_H-M   'P 1'
#
loop_
_entity.id
_entity.type
_entity.pdbx_description
1 polymer ?
#
loop_
_entity_poly.entity_id
_entity_poly.type
_entity_poly.pdbx_seq_one_letter_code
_entity_poly.pdbx_strand_id
1 'polypeptide(L)'
;MATTTIDSADSLSRLPDPQHGLRGSLVVHASGENAGLMRLDVDLPDVPTADEASRLVKLKIPGEVVPLDATEATGENGGFVISYFSSDIANAGHLPADAVVTWEVDGHERQIRAVDIESAEEVEARRGTEAAVVPGGRPLDLYPKTVMLLAAIAVAFLLICVVAFLAMG
;
A
#
# COMPACT_ATOMS: atom_id res chain seq x y z
N MET A 1 -33.23 17.24 -17.27
CA MET A 1 -32.28 16.19 -16.83
C MET A 1 -30.90 16.80 -16.93
N ALA A 2 -30.30 17.18 -15.80
CA ALA A 2 -28.93 17.67 -15.75
C ALA A 2 -28.04 16.51 -15.32
N THR A 3 -27.11 16.13 -16.19
CA THR A 3 -26.10 15.11 -15.93
C THR A 3 -25.00 15.75 -15.09
N THR A 4 -24.94 15.42 -13.80
CA THR A 4 -23.88 15.89 -12.90
C THR A 4 -22.68 14.98 -13.07
N THR A 5 -21.68 15.46 -13.82
CA THR A 5 -20.36 14.85 -13.90
C THR A 5 -19.67 15.02 -12.55
N ILE A 6 -19.43 13.92 -11.84
CA ILE A 6 -18.63 13.92 -10.61
C ILE A 6 -17.16 13.86 -11.06
N ASP A 7 -16.47 14.98 -10.97
CA ASP A 7 -15.02 15.07 -11.19
C ASP A 7 -14.31 14.52 -9.95
N SER A 8 -13.87 13.26 -10.03
CA SER A 8 -13.22 12.52 -8.93
C SER A 8 -11.83 13.04 -8.54
N ALA A 9 -11.37 14.15 -9.14
CA ALA A 9 -10.04 14.72 -8.90
C ALA A 9 -10.00 15.84 -7.84
N ASP A 10 -11.15 16.43 -7.50
CA ASP A 10 -11.17 17.67 -6.69
C ASP A 10 -11.30 17.43 -5.17
N SER A 11 -11.56 16.18 -4.76
CA SER A 11 -11.75 15.81 -3.35
C SER A 11 -10.46 15.64 -2.54
N LEU A 12 -9.29 15.65 -3.18
CA LEU A 12 -7.99 15.57 -2.50
C LEU A 12 -7.39 16.94 -2.17
N SER A 13 -7.91 18.01 -2.77
CA SER A 13 -7.34 19.37 -2.69
C SER A 13 -7.83 20.18 -1.49
N ARG A 14 -8.80 19.67 -0.71
CA ARG A 14 -9.40 20.36 0.45
C ARG A 14 -9.16 19.62 1.78
N LEU A 15 -8.03 18.94 1.90
CA LEU A 15 -7.64 18.33 3.16
C LEU A 15 -6.98 19.41 4.04
N PRO A 16 -7.45 19.61 5.30
CA PRO A 16 -6.92 20.62 6.20
C PRO A 16 -5.40 20.52 6.38
N ASP A 17 -4.79 21.69 6.54
CA ASP A 17 -3.37 21.93 6.85
C ASP A 17 -2.88 20.96 7.95
N PRO A 18 -1.70 20.31 7.84
CA PRO A 18 -1.20 19.38 8.84
C PRO A 18 -0.83 20.14 10.12
N GLN A 19 -1.83 20.43 10.94
CA GLN A 19 -1.63 21.03 12.24
C GLN A 19 -1.01 19.97 13.16
N HIS A 20 0.28 20.14 13.43
CA HIS A 20 0.99 19.74 14.64
C HIS A 20 0.63 18.36 15.25
N GLY A 21 1.51 17.36 15.09
CA GLY A 21 1.81 16.47 16.21
C GLY A 21 2.16 15.02 15.90
N LEU A 22 1.65 14.45 14.81
CA LEU A 22 1.83 13.02 14.55
C LEU A 22 2.81 12.81 13.40
N ARG A 23 3.98 12.25 13.74
CA ARG A 23 4.99 11.82 12.78
C ARG A 23 4.67 10.37 12.42
N GLY A 24 4.63 10.10 11.12
CA GLY A 24 4.62 8.74 10.62
C GLY A 24 5.66 8.60 9.52
N SER A 25 6.28 7.43 9.42
CA SER A 25 7.20 7.08 8.32
C SER A 25 6.65 5.86 7.62
N LEU A 26 6.55 5.94 6.29
CA LEU A 26 6.12 4.83 5.45
C LEU A 26 7.32 4.29 4.67
N VAL A 27 7.80 3.13 5.06
CA VAL A 27 8.84 2.40 4.34
C VAL A 27 8.18 1.48 3.32
N VAL A 28 8.57 1.62 2.05
CA VAL A 28 7.94 0.91 0.93
C VAL A 28 8.94 0.00 0.23
N HIS A 29 8.58 -1.27 0.09
CA HIS A 29 9.29 -2.23 -0.75
C HIS A 29 8.76 -2.16 -2.18
N ALA A 30 9.38 -1.35 -3.03
CA ALA A 30 8.93 -1.19 -4.42
C ALA A 30 9.40 -2.32 -5.35
N SER A 31 10.40 -3.12 -4.97
CA SER A 31 10.99 -4.14 -5.82
C SER A 31 11.50 -5.36 -5.06
N GLY A 32 11.77 -6.45 -5.78
CA GLY A 32 12.32 -7.68 -5.21
C GLY A 32 11.24 -8.61 -4.65
N GLU A 33 11.65 -9.51 -3.76
CA GLU A 33 10.76 -10.56 -3.21
C GLU A 33 9.67 -9.99 -2.29
N ASN A 34 9.91 -8.81 -1.74
CA ASN A 34 9.00 -8.10 -0.83
C ASN A 34 8.18 -7.02 -1.54
N ALA A 35 8.20 -6.95 -2.87
CA ALA A 35 7.52 -5.90 -3.63
C ALA A 35 6.03 -5.78 -3.23
N GLY A 36 5.60 -4.55 -2.96
CA GLY A 36 4.25 -4.21 -2.49
C GLY A 36 4.08 -4.21 -0.97
N LEU A 37 5.03 -4.75 -0.20
CA LEU A 37 4.98 -4.67 1.26
C LEU A 37 5.35 -3.26 1.72
N MET A 38 4.63 -2.78 2.72
CA MET A 38 4.84 -1.47 3.31
C MET A 38 4.82 -1.57 4.82
N ARG A 39 5.65 -0.76 5.47
CA ARG A 39 5.73 -0.59 6.91
C ARG A 39 5.43 0.86 7.24
N LEU A 40 4.44 1.08 8.10
CA LEU A 40 4.11 2.37 8.68
C LEU A 40 4.56 2.37 10.14
N ASP A 41 5.56 3.19 10.47
CA ASP A 41 5.88 3.55 11.85
C ASP A 41 5.04 4.77 12.21
N VAL A 42 4.14 4.67 13.20
CA VAL A 42 3.21 5.74 13.56
C VAL A 42 2.98 5.82 15.06
N ASP A 43 2.91 7.06 15.57
CA ASP A 43 2.48 7.34 16.93
C ASP A 43 0.96 7.60 16.96
N LEU A 44 0.22 6.83 17.75
CA LEU A 44 -1.22 6.93 17.96
C LEU A 44 -1.51 6.92 19.47
N PRO A 45 -1.31 8.03 20.18
CA PRO A 45 -1.39 8.08 21.65
C PRO A 45 -2.78 7.70 22.21
N ASP A 46 -3.82 7.84 21.39
CA ASP A 46 -5.20 7.52 21.75
C ASP A 46 -5.56 6.05 21.50
N VAL A 47 -4.66 5.27 20.88
CA VAL A 47 -4.87 3.85 20.57
C VAL A 47 -4.04 2.99 21.55
N PRO A 48 -4.67 2.12 22.35
CA PRO A 48 -3.98 1.40 23.42
C PRO A 48 -3.23 0.15 22.94
N THR A 49 -3.67 -0.50 21.86
CA THR A 49 -3.16 -1.82 21.46
C THR A 49 -2.94 -1.94 19.95
N ALA A 50 -2.02 -2.82 19.56
CA ALA A 50 -1.74 -3.11 18.15
C ALA A 50 -2.96 -3.72 17.42
N ASP A 51 -3.75 -4.56 18.10
CA ASP A 51 -4.97 -5.16 17.52
C ASP A 51 -6.08 -4.11 17.25
N GLU A 52 -6.10 -3.04 18.02
CA GLU A 52 -6.98 -1.90 17.76
C GLU A 52 -6.42 -1.01 16.64
N ALA A 53 -5.10 -0.76 16.64
CA ALA A 53 -4.42 -0.03 15.58
C ALA A 53 -4.61 -0.69 14.20
N SER A 54 -4.46 -2.02 14.09
CA SER A 54 -4.63 -2.73 12.81
C SER A 54 -6.06 -2.62 12.25
N ARG A 55 -7.07 -2.55 13.12
CA ARG A 55 -8.47 -2.46 12.70
C ARG A 55 -8.88 -1.05 12.30
N LEU A 56 -8.42 -0.06 13.06
CA LEU A 56 -8.81 1.34 12.89
C LEU A 56 -8.02 2.06 11.80
N VAL A 57 -6.72 1.75 11.66
CA VAL A 57 -5.82 2.53 10.81
C VAL A 57 -5.85 2.02 9.38
N LYS A 58 -6.29 2.89 8.47
CA LYS A 58 -6.30 2.67 7.03
C LYS A 58 -5.22 3.50 6.35
N LEU A 59 -4.60 2.91 5.33
CA LEU A 59 -3.60 3.59 4.51
C LEU A 59 -4.16 3.87 3.13
N LYS A 60 -4.25 5.15 2.74
CA LYS A 60 -4.68 5.56 1.41
C LYS A 60 -3.49 6.08 0.62
N ILE A 61 -3.20 5.43 -0.51
CA ILE A 61 -2.17 5.85 -1.45
C ILE A 61 -2.79 6.19 -2.82
N PRO A 62 -2.24 7.14 -3.59
CA PRO A 62 -2.64 7.37 -4.96
C PRO A 62 -2.46 6.10 -5.81
N GLY A 63 -3.48 5.76 -6.60
CA GLY A 63 -3.49 4.53 -7.41
C GLY A 63 -4.42 3.46 -6.85
N GLU A 64 -4.59 3.39 -5.53
CA GLU A 64 -5.51 2.45 -4.89
C GLU A 64 -6.94 3.02 -4.85
N VAL A 65 -7.91 2.20 -5.26
CA VAL A 65 -9.34 2.59 -5.33
C VAL A 65 -9.97 2.65 -3.94
N VAL A 66 -9.48 1.81 -3.03
CA VAL A 66 -9.97 1.67 -1.65
C VAL A 66 -8.79 1.84 -0.70
N PRO A 67 -8.95 2.49 0.47
CA PRO A 67 -7.91 2.49 1.49
C PRO A 67 -7.48 1.06 1.85
N LEU A 68 -6.19 0.86 2.02
CA LEU A 68 -5.59 -0.41 2.38
C LEU A 68 -5.84 -0.71 3.86
N ASP A 69 -6.28 -1.93 4.11
CA ASP A 69 -6.37 -2.51 5.45
C ASP A 69 -4.99 -2.96 5.92
N ALA A 70 -4.72 -2.82 7.22
CA ALA A 70 -3.51 -3.36 7.81
C ALA A 70 -3.51 -4.88 7.70
N THR A 71 -2.38 -5.45 7.28
CA THR A 71 -2.16 -6.90 7.29
C THR A 71 -1.74 -7.38 8.67
N GLU A 72 -0.97 -6.57 9.39
CA GLU A 72 -0.49 -6.85 10.74
C GLU A 72 -0.16 -5.53 11.46
N ALA A 73 -0.17 -5.54 12.79
CA ALA A 73 0.37 -4.46 13.59
C ALA A 73 1.11 -5.01 14.82
N THR A 74 2.17 -4.31 15.23
CA THR A 74 2.92 -4.59 16.45
C THR A 74 3.19 -3.29 17.20
N GLY A 75 3.53 -3.39 18.48
CA GLY A 75 3.74 -2.23 19.35
C GLY A 75 2.67 -2.10 20.43
N GLU A 76 2.85 -1.10 21.29
CA GLU A 76 2.01 -0.84 22.45
C GLU A 76 2.18 0.61 22.92
N ASN A 77 1.25 1.07 23.77
CA ASN A 77 1.33 2.38 24.42
C ASN A 77 1.45 3.56 23.44
N GLY A 78 0.74 3.49 22.33
CA GLY A 78 0.67 4.57 21.36
C GLY A 78 1.82 4.64 20.36
N GLY A 79 2.78 3.72 20.38
CA GLY A 79 3.78 3.58 19.31
C GLY A 79 3.54 2.28 18.55
N PHE A 80 3.29 2.36 17.25
CA PHE A 80 2.91 1.21 16.43
C PHE A 80 3.70 1.09 15.15
N VAL A 81 3.97 -0.17 14.77
CA VAL A 81 4.47 -0.54 13.45
C VAL A 81 3.37 -1.34 12.77
N ILE A 82 2.81 -0.78 11.70
CA ILE A 82 1.66 -1.33 10.97
C ILE A 82 2.09 -1.73 9.56
N SER A 83 1.77 -2.95 9.19
CA SER A 83 2.12 -3.52 7.89
C SER A 83 0.95 -3.43 6.92
N TYR A 84 1.25 -3.14 5.65
CA TYR A 84 0.28 -3.08 4.57
C TYR A 84 0.82 -3.80 3.32
N PHE A 85 -0.08 -4.17 2.41
CA PHE A 85 0.26 -4.68 1.09
C PHE A 85 -0.50 -3.93 0.00
N SER A 86 0.22 -3.45 -1.02
CA SER A 86 -0.35 -2.88 -2.24
C SER A 86 0.06 -3.71 -3.44
N SER A 87 -0.94 -4.20 -4.17
CA SER A 87 -0.71 -4.89 -5.43
C SER A 87 -0.29 -3.92 -6.54
N ASP A 88 -0.72 -2.66 -6.48
CA ASP A 88 -0.32 -1.65 -7.45
C ASP A 88 1.18 -1.37 -7.35
N ILE A 89 1.69 -1.12 -6.14
CA ILE A 89 3.13 -0.93 -5.91
C ILE A 89 3.93 -2.17 -6.32
N ALA A 90 3.44 -3.38 -5.98
CA ALA A 90 4.11 -4.63 -6.37
C ALA A 90 4.27 -4.76 -7.90
N ASN A 91 3.31 -4.25 -8.68
CA ASN A 91 3.31 -4.33 -10.14
C ASN A 91 4.01 -3.14 -10.80
N ALA A 92 3.83 -1.94 -10.26
CA ALA A 92 4.31 -0.69 -10.83
C ALA A 92 5.81 -0.48 -10.60
N GLY A 93 6.34 -1.00 -9.49
CA GLY A 93 7.77 -0.98 -9.21
C GLY A 93 8.33 0.39 -8.80
N HIS A 94 7.47 1.32 -8.40
CA HIS A 94 7.86 2.67 -7.98
C HIS A 94 7.20 3.06 -6.67
N LEU A 95 7.79 4.04 -5.98
CA LEU A 95 7.24 4.59 -4.75
C LEU A 95 5.94 5.38 -5.02
N PRO A 96 4.97 5.37 -4.10
CA PRO A 96 3.84 6.27 -4.15
C PRO A 96 4.31 7.72 -3.94
N ALA A 97 3.67 8.67 -4.62
CA ALA A 97 4.01 10.09 -4.52
C ALA A 97 3.54 10.73 -3.21
N ASP A 98 2.49 10.18 -2.61
CA ASP A 98 1.89 10.65 -1.35
C ASP A 98 1.22 9.46 -0.66
N ALA A 99 0.94 9.60 0.64
CA ALA A 99 0.25 8.60 1.43
C ALA A 99 -0.48 9.28 2.59
N VAL A 100 -1.76 8.93 2.75
CA VAL A 100 -2.62 9.47 3.81
C VAL A 100 -3.00 8.33 4.73
N VAL A 101 -2.69 8.48 6.01
CA VAL A 101 -3.12 7.56 7.05
C VAL A 101 -4.41 8.09 7.66
N THR A 102 -5.46 7.29 7.72
CA THR A 102 -6.72 7.66 8.37
C THR A 102 -7.08 6.65 9.45
N TRP A 103 -7.72 7.11 10.53
CA TRP A 103 -8.26 6.24 11.58
C TRP A 103 -9.42 6.93 12.28
N GLU A 104 -10.30 6.16 12.91
CA GLU A 104 -11.45 6.70 13.64
C GLU A 104 -11.24 6.54 15.15
N VAL A 105 -11.47 7.61 15.92
CA VAL A 105 -11.48 7.59 17.38
C VAL A 105 -12.75 8.29 17.84
N ASP A 106 -13.53 7.65 18.72
CA ASP A 106 -14.78 8.20 19.29
C ASP A 106 -15.81 8.67 18.24
N GLY A 107 -15.86 8.02 17.06
CA GLY A 107 -16.78 8.43 15.98
C GLY A 107 -16.28 9.60 15.13
N HIS A 108 -15.04 10.05 15.34
CA HIS A 108 -14.40 11.13 14.59
C HIS A 108 -13.22 10.60 13.77
N GLU A 109 -13.27 10.83 12.45
CA GLU A 109 -12.16 10.52 11.55
C GLU A 109 -10.99 11.46 11.81
N ARG A 110 -9.82 10.87 12.01
CA ARG A 110 -8.52 11.52 12.10
C ARG A 110 -7.67 11.10 10.92
N GLN A 111 -6.78 11.99 10.51
CA GLN A 111 -5.91 11.76 9.37
C GLN A 111 -4.53 12.39 9.56
N ILE A 112 -3.51 11.71 9.05
CA ILE A 112 -2.16 12.22 8.85
C ILE A 112 -1.91 12.24 7.36
N ARG A 113 -1.70 13.45 6.82
CA ARG A 113 -1.49 13.67 5.39
C ARG A 113 -0.03 13.54 4.96
N ALA A 114 0.92 13.68 5.88
CA ALA A 114 2.35 13.67 5.58
C ALA A 114 3.03 12.57 6.38
N VAL A 115 3.06 11.36 5.81
CA VAL A 115 4.03 10.35 6.24
C VAL A 115 5.26 10.47 5.36
N ASP A 116 6.45 10.42 5.96
CA ASP A 116 7.69 10.44 5.19
C ASP A 116 7.82 9.10 4.45
N ILE A 117 7.65 9.12 3.12
CA ILE A 117 7.74 7.94 2.27
C ILE A 117 9.19 7.67 1.92
N GLU A 118 9.71 6.51 2.31
CA GLU A 118 11.10 6.12 2.10
C GLU A 118 11.17 4.77 1.37
N SER A 119 12.14 4.61 0.47
CA SER A 119 12.44 3.29 -0.12
C SER A 119 13.05 2.37 0.94
N ALA A 120 12.58 1.13 0.99
CA ALA A 120 13.16 0.09 1.85
C ALA A 120 14.67 -0.08 1.63
N GLU A 121 15.14 -0.01 0.38
CA GLU A 121 16.56 -0.12 0.03
C GLU A 121 17.38 1.04 0.63
N GLU A 122 16.85 2.26 0.55
CA GLU A 122 17.50 3.46 1.10
C GLU A 122 17.47 3.49 2.64
N VAL A 123 16.41 2.97 3.25
CA VAL A 123 16.30 2.81 4.70
C VAL A 123 17.28 1.75 5.20
N GLU A 124 17.34 0.60 4.52
CA GLU A 124 18.29 -0.47 4.85
C GLU A 124 19.75 0.02 4.75
N ALA A 125 20.09 0.73 3.67
CA ALA A 125 21.43 1.27 3.48
C ALA A 125 21.84 2.29 4.57
N ARG A 126 20.89 3.09 5.09
CA ARG A 126 21.18 4.17 6.06
C ARG A 126 21.03 3.74 7.52
N ARG A 127 20.03 2.92 7.84
CA ARG A 127 19.61 2.58 9.20
C ARG A 127 19.73 1.08 9.52
N GLY A 128 20.12 0.26 8.54
CA GLY A 128 20.25 -1.19 8.67
C GLY A 128 18.95 -1.93 8.32
N THR A 129 19.08 -3.24 8.07
CA THR A 129 18.00 -4.11 7.59
C THR A 129 16.78 -4.09 8.51
N GLU A 130 16.95 -4.05 9.83
CA GLU A 130 15.85 -4.05 10.81
C GLU A 130 14.87 -2.87 10.63
N ALA A 131 15.35 -1.73 10.14
CA ALA A 131 14.52 -0.56 9.88
C ALA A 131 13.65 -0.71 8.63
N ALA A 132 14.01 -1.64 7.72
CA ALA A 132 13.25 -1.93 6.51
C ALA A 132 12.37 -3.19 6.63
N VAL A 133 12.56 -4.01 7.66
CA VAL A 133 11.77 -5.23 7.86
C VAL A 133 10.31 -4.88 8.15
N VAL A 134 9.40 -5.53 7.43
CA VAL A 134 7.94 -5.43 7.61
C VAL A 134 7.49 -6.54 8.56
N PRO A 135 6.91 -6.23 9.74
CA PRO A 135 6.36 -7.24 10.65
C PRO A 135 5.31 -8.11 9.94
N GLY A 136 5.43 -9.43 10.07
CA GLY A 136 4.52 -10.35 9.39
C GLY A 136 4.66 -10.41 7.88
N GLY A 137 5.66 -9.72 7.32
CA GLY A 137 5.89 -9.53 5.89
C GLY A 137 6.21 -10.83 5.17
N ARG A 138 5.19 -11.65 4.96
CA ARG A 138 5.17 -12.58 3.84
C ARG A 138 4.47 -11.83 2.71
N PRO A 139 5.08 -11.70 1.53
CA PRO A 139 4.30 -11.32 0.36
C PRO A 139 3.13 -12.30 0.31
N LEU A 140 1.91 -11.80 0.13
CA LEU A 140 0.76 -12.69 -0.13
C LEU A 140 1.17 -13.54 -1.34
N ASP A 141 1.44 -14.83 -1.11
CA ASP A 141 1.83 -15.84 -2.12
C ASP A 141 0.81 -15.97 -3.28
N LEU A 142 -0.27 -15.20 -3.24
CA LEU A 142 -1.38 -15.22 -4.19
C LEU A 142 -1.13 -14.42 -5.47
N TYR A 143 -0.21 -13.44 -5.50
CA TYR A 143 -0.14 -12.48 -6.61
C TYR A 143 1.29 -11.98 -6.87
N PRO A 144 2.15 -12.78 -7.54
CA PRO A 144 2.58 -12.34 -8.87
C PRO A 144 2.81 -13.46 -9.91
N LYS A 145 2.82 -14.74 -9.52
CA LYS A 145 3.14 -15.85 -10.45
C LYS A 145 1.94 -16.37 -11.23
N THR A 146 0.74 -16.36 -10.65
CA THR A 146 -0.50 -16.87 -11.25
C THR A 146 -0.97 -16.00 -12.42
N VAL A 147 -0.94 -14.67 -12.28
CA VAL A 147 -1.32 -13.75 -13.37
C VAL A 147 -0.30 -13.79 -14.51
N MET A 148 0.99 -13.84 -14.19
CA MET A 148 2.05 -13.96 -15.20
C MET A 148 2.00 -15.33 -15.91
N LEU A 149 1.69 -16.40 -15.19
CA LEU A 149 1.45 -17.73 -15.75
C LEU A 149 0.21 -17.76 -16.65
N LEU A 150 -0.90 -17.15 -16.23
CA LEU A 150 -2.12 -17.02 -17.03
C LEU A 150 -1.86 -16.24 -18.32
N ALA A 151 -1.12 -15.13 -18.25
CA ALA A 151 -0.72 -14.36 -19.43
C ALA A 151 0.18 -15.19 -20.36
N ALA A 152 1.15 -15.92 -19.81
CA ALA A 152 2.02 -16.81 -20.60
C ALA A 152 1.24 -17.94 -21.29
N ILE A 153 0.27 -18.56 -20.59
CA ILE A 153 -0.60 -19.59 -21.15
C ILE A 153 -1.46 -19.01 -22.29
N ALA A 154 -2.03 -17.82 -22.10
CA ALA A 154 -2.85 -17.16 -23.12
C ALA A 154 -2.04 -16.83 -24.39
N VAL A 155 -0.81 -16.33 -24.24
CA VAL A 155 0.10 -16.05 -25.37
C VAL A 155 0.50 -17.34 -26.10
N ALA A 156 0.83 -18.39 -25.36
CA ALA A 156 1.16 -19.69 -25.95
C ALA A 156 -0.01 -20.27 -26.74
N PHE A 157 -1.24 -20.16 -26.21
CA PHE A 157 -2.44 -20.63 -26.90
C PHE A 157 -2.70 -19.85 -28.19
N LEU A 158 -2.53 -18.52 -28.16
CA LEU A 158 -2.67 -17.67 -29.34
C LEU A 158 -1.67 -18.04 -30.43
N LEU A 159 -0.40 -18.29 -30.07
CA LEU A 159 0.64 -18.74 -31.01
C LEU A 159 0.29 -20.08 -31.67
N ILE A 160 -0.22 -21.05 -30.89
CA ILE A 160 -0.66 -22.34 -31.43
C ILE A 160 -1.81 -22.14 -32.43
N CYS A 161 -2.80 -21.30 -32.11
CA CYS A 161 -3.91 -21.00 -33.02
C CYS A 161 -3.43 -20.35 -34.32
N VAL A 162 -2.48 -19.41 -34.26
CA VAL A 162 -1.93 -18.74 -35.44
C VAL A 162 -1.15 -19.73 -36.33
N VAL A 163 -0.33 -20.59 -35.74
CA VAL A 163 0.41 -21.62 -36.49
C VAL A 163 -0.54 -22.62 -37.13
N ALA A 164 -1.58 -23.08 -36.41
CA ALA A 164 -2.58 -23.98 -36.95
C ALA A 164 -3.37 -23.35 -38.12
N PHE A 165 -3.69 -22.06 -38.01
CA PHE A 165 -4.37 -21.32 -39.08
C PHE A 165 -3.49 -21.17 -40.32
N LEU A 166 -2.20 -20.85 -40.16
CA LEU A 166 -1.24 -20.76 -41.25
C LEU A 166 -0.96 -22.11 -41.91
N ALA A 167 -1.04 -23.22 -41.17
CA ALA A 167 -0.86 -24.57 -41.72
C ALA A 167 -2.07 -25.10 -42.50
N MET A 168 -3.24 -24.47 -42.37
CA MET A 168 -4.46 -24.82 -43.10
C MET A 168 -4.70 -23.94 -44.35
N GLY A 169 -3.88 -22.91 -44.56
CA GLY A 169 -3.97 -21.98 -45.70
C GLY A 169 -3.12 -22.38 -46.90
#